data_AF-A0A078J8Q5-F1
#
_entry.id   AF-A0A078J8Q5-F1
#
_cell.length_a   1.000
_cell.length_b   1.000
_cell.length_c   1.000
_cell.angle_alpha   90.00
_cell.angle_beta   90.00
_cell.angle_gamma   90.00
#
_symmetry.space_group_name_H-M   'P 1'
#
loop_
_entity.id
_entity.type
_entity.pdbx_description
1 polymer ?
#
loop_
_entity_poly.entity_id
_entity_poly.type
_entity_poly.pdbx_seq_one_letter_code
_entity_poly.pdbx_strand_id
1 'polypeptide(L)'
;MFCTSMIEVAEEFKVRTYMMYTSNAAFLGITLHLQLMFDEKRYDVSELDDSVNELDFPCLTRPYPVECLPYLFTSKQWLPFFFDQARNFRNLWFGVPMVTWPLYAEQKINAFEMVEELGLAVEIRRFFRGDLLGGEMETVAAEDIERAVRRVMEEGSDVRKRVKEMAEKCHVALEDGGSSQVALQKFIRDVVENVVV
;
A
#
# COMPACT_ATOMS: atom_id res chain seq x y z
N MET A 1 5.15 -4.85 -0.34
CA MET A 1 4.33 -3.81 0.33
C MET A 1 4.94 -3.40 1.68
N PHE A 2 5.16 -2.10 1.87
CA PHE A 2 6.16 -1.51 2.75
C PHE A 2 5.69 -1.24 4.19
N CYS A 3 6.49 -1.62 5.20
CA CYS A 3 6.63 -0.86 6.46
C CYS A 3 5.45 -0.86 7.42
N THR A 4 4.65 -1.94 7.40
CA THR A 4 3.48 -2.08 8.26
C THR A 4 3.81 -2.05 9.75
N SER A 5 4.96 -2.60 10.16
CA SER A 5 5.41 -2.57 11.55
C SER A 5 5.73 -1.17 12.09
N MET A 6 5.96 -0.17 11.21
CA MET A 6 6.09 1.22 11.65
C MET A 6 4.75 1.89 11.90
N ILE A 7 3.61 1.33 11.50
CA ILE A 7 2.32 2.01 11.60
C ILE A 7 1.94 2.22 13.07
N GLU A 8 2.00 1.18 13.91
CA GLU A 8 1.64 1.28 15.33
C GLU A 8 2.54 2.28 16.09
N VAL A 9 3.85 2.18 15.85
CA VAL A 9 4.83 3.12 16.41
C VAL A 9 4.58 4.53 15.89
N ALA A 10 4.28 4.67 14.60
CA ALA A 10 4.03 5.98 14.01
C ALA A 10 2.74 6.59 14.58
N GLU A 11 1.67 5.82 14.80
CA GLU A 11 0.46 6.28 15.47
C GLU A 11 0.73 6.77 16.90
N GLU A 12 1.54 6.03 17.67
CA GLU A 12 1.95 6.43 19.03
C GLU A 12 2.70 7.77 19.04
N PHE A 13 3.57 7.98 18.05
CA PHE A 13 4.35 9.21 17.90
C PHE A 13 3.68 10.28 17.01
N LYS A 14 2.43 10.07 16.59
CA LYS A 14 1.66 10.92 15.65
C LYS A 14 2.34 11.16 14.30
N VAL A 15 3.23 10.26 13.94
CA VAL A 15 3.95 10.15 12.68
C VAL A 15 3.08 9.43 11.67
N ARG A 16 3.19 9.76 10.38
CA ARG A 16 2.47 9.05 9.31
C ARG A 16 3.43 8.17 8.51
N THR A 17 2.92 7.04 8.03
CA THR A 17 3.64 5.99 7.29
C THR A 17 2.92 5.73 5.96
N TYR A 18 3.62 5.25 4.92
CA TYR A 18 3.02 4.82 3.64
C TYR A 18 3.51 3.46 3.21
N MET A 19 3.14 3.15 1.99
CA MET A 19 3.10 1.85 1.45
C MET A 19 3.12 1.92 -0.07
N MET A 20 4.12 1.31 -0.69
CA MET A 20 4.05 1.03 -2.13
C MET A 20 3.40 -0.33 -2.34
N TYR A 21 2.39 -0.37 -3.20
CA TYR A 21 1.57 -1.54 -3.48
C TYR A 21 1.94 -2.13 -4.84
N THR A 22 2.49 -3.32 -4.85
CA THR A 22 3.12 -3.94 -6.04
C THR A 22 2.25 -5.01 -6.70
N SER A 23 0.99 -5.10 -6.28
CA SER A 23 0.00 -5.99 -6.87
C SER A 23 -0.96 -5.23 -7.80
N ASN A 24 -1.69 -5.97 -8.63
CA ASN A 24 -2.55 -5.41 -9.66
C ASN A 24 -3.77 -4.66 -9.09
N ALA A 25 -4.43 -3.87 -9.94
CA ALA A 25 -5.57 -3.03 -9.56
C ALA A 25 -6.77 -3.81 -9.02
N ALA A 26 -7.00 -5.05 -9.49
CA ALA A 26 -8.09 -5.89 -8.98
C ALA A 26 -7.83 -6.31 -7.54
N PHE A 27 -6.61 -6.79 -7.25
CA PHE A 27 -6.20 -7.19 -5.91
C PHE A 27 -6.20 -5.99 -4.95
N LEU A 28 -5.74 -4.81 -5.41
CA LEU A 28 -5.83 -3.56 -4.65
C LEU A 28 -7.29 -3.20 -4.36
N GLY A 29 -8.15 -3.21 -5.38
CA GLY A 29 -9.58 -2.88 -5.26
C GLY A 29 -10.31 -3.80 -4.28
N ILE A 30 -10.03 -5.11 -4.34
CA ILE A 30 -10.56 -6.09 -3.39
C ILE A 30 -10.06 -5.77 -1.98
N THR A 31 -8.75 -5.57 -1.80
CA THR A 31 -8.17 -5.26 -0.47
C THR A 31 -8.78 -3.99 0.13
N LEU A 32 -8.91 -2.91 -0.66
CA LEU A 32 -9.53 -1.65 -0.23
C LEU A 32 -11.01 -1.82 0.10
N HIS A 33 -11.75 -2.64 -0.64
CA HIS A 33 -13.15 -2.90 -0.36
C HIS A 33 -13.31 -3.69 0.94
N LEU A 34 -12.56 -4.79 1.11
CA LEU A 34 -12.62 -5.60 2.32
C LEU A 34 -12.26 -4.80 3.57
N GLN A 35 -11.21 -3.98 3.49
CA GLN A 35 -10.84 -3.10 4.60
C GLN A 35 -11.94 -2.09 4.93
N LEU A 36 -12.62 -1.53 3.92
CA LEU A 36 -13.74 -0.61 4.15
C LEU A 36 -14.91 -1.31 4.85
N MET A 37 -15.28 -2.50 4.38
CA MET A 37 -16.40 -3.26 4.94
C MET A 37 -16.12 -3.72 6.38
N PHE A 38 -14.87 -4.05 6.69
CA PHE A 38 -14.42 -4.34 8.04
C PHE A 38 -14.53 -3.10 8.96
N ASP A 39 -14.03 -1.94 8.52
CA ASP A 39 -14.04 -0.71 9.31
C ASP A 39 -15.46 -0.19 9.58
N GLU A 40 -16.37 -0.35 8.61
CA GLU A 40 -17.80 -0.03 8.75
C GLU A 40 -18.58 -1.08 9.56
N LYS A 41 -17.92 -2.13 10.06
CA LYS A 41 -18.53 -3.27 10.79
C LYS A 41 -19.64 -3.96 10.01
N ARG A 42 -19.53 -3.98 8.68
CA ARG A 42 -20.53 -4.62 7.80
C ARG A 42 -20.30 -6.12 7.69
N TYR A 43 -19.05 -6.54 7.50
CA TYR A 43 -18.64 -7.94 7.63
C TYR A 43 -17.11 -8.09 7.78
N ASP A 44 -16.68 -9.17 8.42
CA ASP A 44 -15.30 -9.64 8.49
C ASP A 44 -15.16 -10.93 7.67
N VAL A 45 -14.27 -10.93 6.68
CA VAL A 45 -14.04 -12.08 5.79
C VAL A 45 -13.53 -13.31 6.55
N SER A 46 -12.81 -13.12 7.65
CA SER A 46 -12.32 -14.22 8.48
C SER A 46 -13.39 -14.84 9.39
N GLU A 47 -14.58 -14.25 9.44
CA GLU A 47 -15.72 -14.68 10.27
C GLU A 47 -17.01 -14.83 9.46
N LEU A 48 -16.90 -15.03 8.14
CA LEU A 48 -18.05 -15.29 7.29
C LEU A 48 -18.75 -16.60 7.71
N ASP A 49 -20.07 -16.55 7.71
CA ASP A 49 -20.92 -17.73 7.91
C ASP A 49 -20.84 -18.66 6.69
N ASP A 50 -20.97 -19.97 6.92
CA ASP A 50 -20.91 -21.00 5.88
C ASP A 50 -22.00 -20.84 4.79
N SER A 51 -23.03 -20.02 5.02
CA SER A 51 -24.03 -19.68 4.01
C SER A 51 -23.56 -18.67 2.95
N VAL A 52 -22.47 -17.93 3.20
CA VAL A 52 -21.91 -16.94 2.27
C VAL A 52 -20.95 -17.62 1.30
N ASN A 53 -21.41 -17.83 0.06
CA ASN A 53 -20.62 -18.50 -0.98
C ASN A 53 -19.91 -17.53 -1.95
N GLU A 54 -20.41 -16.31 -2.08
CA GLU A 54 -19.91 -15.31 -3.02
C GLU A 54 -19.86 -13.93 -2.36
N LEU A 55 -18.90 -13.10 -2.77
CA LEU A 55 -18.74 -11.71 -2.34
C LEU A 55 -18.80 -10.76 -3.53
N ASP A 56 -19.54 -9.67 -3.39
CA ASP A 56 -19.56 -8.60 -4.37
C ASP A 56 -18.40 -7.64 -4.15
N PHE A 57 -17.60 -7.43 -5.20
CA PHE A 57 -16.52 -6.45 -5.22
C PHE A 57 -16.80 -5.38 -6.27
N PRO A 58 -16.82 -4.08 -5.90
CA PRO A 58 -17.07 -3.00 -6.86
C PRO A 58 -16.09 -2.94 -8.04
N CYS A 59 -14.88 -3.51 -7.88
CA CYS A 59 -13.87 -3.58 -8.94
C CYS A 59 -14.04 -4.78 -9.88
N LEU A 60 -15.00 -5.67 -9.63
CA LEU A 60 -15.28 -6.85 -10.44
C LEU A 60 -16.68 -6.75 -11.06
N THR A 61 -16.84 -7.33 -12.24
CA THR A 61 -18.14 -7.37 -12.95
C THR A 61 -19.00 -8.57 -12.56
N ARG A 62 -18.50 -9.46 -11.70
CA ARG A 62 -19.19 -10.67 -11.22
C ARG A 62 -18.86 -10.89 -9.74
N PRO A 63 -19.75 -11.51 -8.97
CA PRO A 63 -19.45 -11.96 -7.61
C PRO A 63 -18.23 -12.88 -7.61
N TYR A 64 -17.42 -12.79 -6.56
CA TYR A 64 -16.21 -13.58 -6.39
C TYR A 64 -16.46 -14.72 -5.39
N PRO A 65 -16.21 -16.00 -5.75
CA PRO A 65 -16.44 -17.13 -4.85
C PRO A 65 -15.55 -17.06 -3.60
N VAL A 66 -16.15 -17.25 -2.42
CA VAL A 66 -15.45 -17.21 -1.13
C VAL A 66 -14.36 -18.28 -1.04
N GLU A 67 -14.63 -19.48 -1.58
CA GLU A 67 -13.68 -20.59 -1.64
C GLU A 67 -12.40 -20.28 -2.45
N CYS A 68 -12.48 -19.30 -3.37
CA CYS A 68 -11.36 -18.88 -4.20
C CYS A 68 -10.59 -17.70 -3.59
N LEU A 69 -10.96 -17.22 -2.39
CA LEU A 69 -10.26 -16.10 -1.77
C LEU A 69 -8.82 -16.50 -1.44
N PRO A 70 -7.84 -15.65 -1.76
CA PRO A 70 -6.48 -15.83 -1.29
C PRO A 70 -6.46 -16.05 0.23
N TYR A 71 -5.72 -17.08 0.68
CA TYR A 71 -5.54 -17.40 2.11
C TYR A 71 -5.19 -16.19 2.98
N LEU A 72 -4.49 -15.25 2.36
CA LEU A 72 -4.13 -13.95 2.90
C LEU A 72 -5.29 -13.15 3.50
N PHE A 73 -6.49 -13.24 2.91
CA PHE A 73 -7.70 -12.52 3.34
C PHE A 73 -8.57 -13.30 4.31
N THR A 74 -8.35 -14.61 4.43
CA THR A 74 -9.11 -15.48 5.35
C THR A 74 -8.31 -15.82 6.61
N SER A 75 -7.00 -15.61 6.60
CA SER A 75 -6.13 -15.86 7.74
C SER A 75 -6.19 -14.73 8.77
N LYS A 76 -6.58 -15.05 10.01
CA LYS A 76 -6.53 -14.11 11.14
C LYS A 76 -5.12 -13.57 11.44
N GLN A 77 -4.07 -14.28 11.02
CA GLN A 77 -2.69 -13.84 11.16
C GLN A 77 -2.32 -12.75 10.15
N TRP A 78 -2.77 -12.88 8.90
CA TRP A 78 -2.37 -11.99 7.80
C TRP A 78 -3.39 -10.88 7.54
N LEU A 79 -4.66 -11.09 7.86
CA LEU A 79 -5.74 -10.14 7.58
C LEU A 79 -5.50 -8.75 8.20
N PRO A 80 -5.09 -8.60 9.47
CA PRO A 80 -4.79 -7.28 10.05
C PRO A 80 -3.68 -6.57 9.26
N PHE A 81 -2.63 -7.30 8.90
CA PHE A 81 -1.53 -6.79 8.09
C PHE A 81 -2.04 -6.29 6.72
N PHE A 82 -2.99 -6.96 6.06
CA PHE A 82 -3.55 -6.50 4.78
C PHE A 82 -4.53 -5.34 4.88
N PHE A 83 -5.25 -5.20 5.99
CA PHE A 83 -6.12 -4.05 6.21
C PHE A 83 -5.34 -2.79 6.57
N ASP A 84 -4.38 -2.90 7.48
CA ASP A 84 -3.44 -1.80 7.75
C ASP A 84 -2.75 -1.36 6.46
N GLN A 85 -2.45 -2.32 5.60
CA GLN A 85 -1.91 -2.04 4.30
C GLN A 85 -2.83 -1.21 3.38
N ALA A 86 -4.08 -1.63 3.22
CA ALA A 86 -5.08 -0.89 2.48
C ALA A 86 -5.31 0.53 3.03
N ARG A 87 -5.36 0.69 4.36
CA ARG A 87 -5.51 2.01 5.00
C ARG A 87 -4.35 2.94 4.65
N ASN A 88 -3.12 2.44 4.66
CA ASN A 88 -1.94 3.27 4.37
C ASN A 88 -1.78 3.64 2.89
N PHE A 89 -2.22 2.78 1.97
CA PHE A 89 -2.23 3.14 0.56
C PHE A 89 -3.15 4.36 0.29
N ARG A 90 -4.32 4.43 0.96
CA ARG A 90 -5.18 5.63 0.90
C ARG A 90 -4.45 6.88 1.40
N ASN A 91 -3.47 6.78 2.30
CA ASN A 91 -2.79 7.95 2.85
C ASN A 91 -1.84 8.65 1.85
N LEU A 92 -1.21 7.95 0.90
CA LEU A 92 -0.36 8.55 -0.15
C LEU A 92 -1.15 9.50 -1.05
N TRP A 93 -2.37 9.10 -1.38
CA TRP A 93 -3.35 9.92 -2.10
C TRP A 93 -3.60 11.27 -1.40
N PHE A 94 -3.39 11.32 -0.08
CA PHE A 94 -3.59 12.51 0.75
C PHE A 94 -2.30 13.32 1.04
N GLY A 95 -1.17 13.02 0.38
CA GLY A 95 0.01 13.90 0.39
C GLY A 95 0.73 14.02 1.73
N VAL A 96 0.93 12.89 2.40
CA VAL A 96 1.53 12.83 3.73
C VAL A 96 2.98 12.30 3.60
N PRO A 97 3.98 12.53 4.51
CA PRO A 97 5.37 11.92 4.51
C PRO A 97 5.60 10.61 5.34
N MET A 98 6.44 9.64 4.94
CA MET A 98 6.51 8.28 5.57
C MET A 98 7.89 7.85 6.04
N VAL A 99 7.91 6.85 6.94
CA VAL A 99 9.08 6.03 7.23
C VAL A 99 9.07 4.71 6.45
N THR A 100 10.18 4.34 5.80
CA THR A 100 10.36 3.03 5.15
C THR A 100 11.11 2.01 6.04
N TRP A 101 10.43 0.97 6.48
CA TRP A 101 10.88 -0.33 7.00
C TRP A 101 10.55 -1.53 6.06
N PRO A 102 11.42 -1.90 5.12
CA PRO A 102 11.16 -3.02 4.20
C PRO A 102 11.30 -4.39 4.91
N LEU A 103 10.40 -5.34 4.60
CA LEU A 103 10.33 -6.66 5.26
C LEU A 103 10.72 -7.83 4.34
N TYR A 104 10.23 -7.86 3.10
CA TYR A 104 10.46 -8.98 2.15
C TYR A 104 10.20 -8.57 0.70
N ALA A 105 10.57 -9.46 -0.24
CA ALA A 105 10.32 -9.32 -1.68
C ALA A 105 10.88 -8.01 -2.27
N GLU A 106 10.08 -7.29 -3.06
CA GLU A 106 10.49 -6.08 -3.78
C GLU A 106 10.67 -4.86 -2.88
N GLN A 107 10.34 -4.98 -1.58
CA GLN A 107 10.29 -3.85 -0.68
C GLN A 107 11.65 -3.16 -0.52
N LYS A 108 12.78 -3.83 -0.66
CA LYS A 108 14.06 -3.10 -0.54
C LYS A 108 14.29 -2.13 -1.70
N ILE A 109 13.79 -2.47 -2.89
CA ILE A 109 13.98 -1.69 -4.10
C ILE A 109 13.15 -0.40 -4.02
N ASN A 110 11.86 -0.49 -3.73
CA ASN A 110 11.07 0.75 -3.70
C ASN A 110 11.35 1.62 -2.46
N ALA A 111 11.96 1.09 -1.38
CA ALA A 111 12.42 1.92 -0.26
C ALA A 111 13.57 2.80 -0.75
N PHE A 112 14.51 2.21 -1.48
CA PHE A 112 15.59 2.93 -2.12
C PHE A 112 15.03 3.98 -3.09
N GLU A 113 14.10 3.64 -3.97
CA GLU A 113 13.48 4.60 -4.89
C GLU A 113 12.77 5.75 -4.14
N MET A 114 11.95 5.43 -3.14
CA MET A 114 11.19 6.44 -2.39
C MET A 114 12.09 7.38 -1.58
N VAL A 115 13.21 6.89 -1.04
CA VAL A 115 14.11 7.66 -0.18
C VAL A 115 15.19 8.36 -0.99
N GLU A 116 15.93 7.63 -1.82
CA GLU A 116 17.13 8.11 -2.51
C GLU A 116 16.80 8.76 -3.86
N GLU A 117 15.90 8.19 -4.65
CA GLU A 117 15.59 8.72 -6.00
C GLU A 117 14.54 9.84 -5.94
N LEU A 118 13.43 9.61 -5.23
CA LEU A 118 12.29 10.53 -5.21
C LEU A 118 12.34 11.51 -4.03
N GLY A 119 12.98 11.13 -2.92
CA GLY A 119 13.02 11.94 -1.69
C GLY A 119 11.64 12.13 -1.06
N LEU A 120 10.76 11.15 -1.19
CA LEU A 120 9.37 11.14 -0.71
C LEU A 120 9.21 10.46 0.65
N ALA A 121 10.28 9.84 1.15
CA ALA A 121 10.26 9.09 2.40
C ALA A 121 11.53 9.27 3.22
N VAL A 122 11.46 8.87 4.48
CA VAL A 122 12.57 8.73 5.41
C VAL A 122 12.83 7.24 5.62
N GLU A 123 14.05 6.77 5.49
CA GLU A 123 14.37 5.39 5.83
C GLU A 123 14.41 5.15 7.34
N ILE A 124 13.92 3.99 7.78
CA ILE A 124 14.08 3.58 9.18
C ILE A 124 15.56 3.33 9.51
N ARG A 125 16.24 2.67 8.58
CA ARG A 125 17.64 2.27 8.68
C ARG A 125 18.22 2.11 7.29
N ARG A 126 19.41 2.67 7.10
CA ARG A 126 20.14 2.62 5.84
C ARG A 126 20.68 1.23 5.58
N PHE A 127 20.42 0.68 4.39
CA PHE A 127 20.87 -0.65 3.96
C PHE A 127 20.39 -1.81 4.85
N PHE A 128 19.10 -1.79 5.23
CA PHE A 128 18.45 -2.83 6.04
C PHE A 128 18.61 -4.26 5.46
N ARG A 129 19.06 -5.20 6.31
CA ARG A 129 19.35 -6.60 5.94
C ARG A 129 18.26 -7.57 6.40
N GLY A 130 18.23 -8.74 5.77
CA GLY A 130 17.27 -9.81 6.07
C GLY A 130 16.01 -9.77 5.21
N ASP A 131 15.32 -10.90 5.13
CA ASP A 131 14.08 -11.05 4.36
C ASP A 131 13.16 -11.95 5.18
N LEU A 132 11.98 -11.44 5.55
CA LEU A 132 11.04 -12.15 6.40
C LEU A 132 10.60 -13.51 5.80
N LEU A 133 10.60 -13.63 4.47
CA LEU A 133 10.31 -14.89 3.78
C LEU A 133 11.57 -15.73 3.54
N GLY A 134 12.76 -15.11 3.60
CA GLY A 134 14.06 -15.74 3.46
C GLY A 134 14.70 -16.21 4.77
N GLY A 135 14.05 -15.98 5.92
CA GLY A 135 14.52 -16.39 7.24
C GLY A 135 14.78 -15.20 8.17
N GLU A 136 16.04 -15.00 8.56
CA GLU A 136 16.39 -13.99 9.56
C GLU A 136 16.17 -12.56 9.06
N MET A 137 15.64 -11.74 9.95
CA MET A 137 15.40 -10.32 9.75
C MET A 137 16.27 -9.52 10.72
N GLU A 138 16.91 -8.45 10.24
CA GLU A 138 17.72 -7.59 11.09
C GLU A 138 16.84 -6.86 12.11
N THR A 139 17.23 -6.91 13.39
CA THR A 139 16.54 -6.14 14.43
C THR A 139 16.86 -4.65 14.26
N VAL A 140 15.82 -3.81 14.26
CA VAL A 140 15.97 -2.35 14.28
C VAL A 140 15.99 -1.88 15.73
N ALA A 141 16.97 -1.05 16.07
CA ALA A 141 17.12 -0.51 17.42
C ALA A 141 16.12 0.64 17.68
N ALA A 142 15.78 0.88 18.94
CA ALA A 142 14.82 1.93 19.30
C ALA A 142 15.31 3.33 18.86
N GLU A 143 16.61 3.56 18.84
CA GLU A 143 17.23 4.82 18.42
C GLU A 143 17.07 5.06 16.91
N ASP A 144 17.05 3.99 16.11
CA ASP A 144 16.77 4.09 14.67
C ASP A 144 15.33 4.51 14.40
N ILE A 145 14.41 3.90 15.15
CA ILE A 145 12.97 4.21 15.13
C ILE A 145 12.76 5.67 15.52
N GLU A 146 13.30 6.10 16.67
CA GLU A 146 13.15 7.47 17.16
C GLU A 146 13.67 8.49 16.15
N ARG A 147 14.86 8.25 15.59
CA ARG A 147 15.46 9.12 14.57
C ARG A 147 14.54 9.24 13.35
N ALA A 148 14.05 8.11 12.83
CA ALA A 148 13.20 8.11 11.65
C ALA A 148 11.89 8.87 11.89
N VAL A 149 11.25 8.60 13.04
CA VAL A 149 10.06 9.28 13.54
C VAL A 149 10.26 10.79 13.65
N ARG A 150 11.35 11.25 14.26
CA ARG A 150 11.64 12.69 14.39
C ARG A 150 11.80 13.35 13.03
N ARG A 151 12.52 12.72 12.10
CA ARG A 151 12.78 13.28 10.75
C ARG A 151 11.51 13.41 9.92
N VAL A 152 10.65 12.40 9.91
CA VAL A 152 9.41 12.46 9.13
C VAL A 152 8.38 13.43 9.75
N MET A 153 8.49 13.71 11.05
CA MET A 153 7.67 14.69 11.75
C MET A 153 8.14 16.12 11.67
N GLU A 154 9.34 16.36 11.15
CA GLU A 154 9.89 17.69 10.97
C GLU A 154 9.01 18.51 10.02
N GLU A 155 8.31 19.51 10.58
CA GLU A 155 7.45 20.41 9.81
C GLU A 155 8.29 21.26 8.87
N GLY A 156 7.76 21.49 7.66
CA GLY A 156 8.48 22.22 6.61
C GLY A 156 9.66 21.45 5.98
N SER A 157 9.88 20.19 6.35
CA SER A 157 10.89 19.35 5.70
C SER A 157 10.65 19.20 4.19
N ASP A 158 11.74 19.05 3.44
CA ASP A 158 11.69 18.88 1.98
C ASP A 158 10.86 17.65 1.59
N VAL A 159 10.94 16.57 2.36
CA VAL A 159 10.12 15.37 2.19
C VAL A 159 8.62 15.70 2.21
N ARG A 160 8.16 16.45 3.21
CA ARG A 160 6.74 16.87 3.31
C ARG A 160 6.29 17.70 2.12
N LYS A 161 7.14 18.59 1.64
CA LYS A 161 6.86 19.42 0.47
C LYS A 161 6.74 18.55 -0.79
N ARG A 162 7.72 17.68 -1.04
CA ARG A 162 7.75 16.79 -2.20
C ARG A 162 6.57 15.83 -2.23
N VAL A 163 6.15 15.27 -1.09
CA VAL A 163 4.99 14.36 -1.10
C VAL A 163 3.69 15.09 -1.41
N LYS A 164 3.50 16.33 -0.94
CA LYS A 164 2.33 17.13 -1.36
C LYS A 164 2.34 17.41 -2.86
N GLU A 165 3.49 17.79 -3.42
CA GLU A 165 3.65 17.99 -4.86
C GLU A 165 3.41 16.71 -5.65
N MET A 166 3.88 15.58 -5.15
CA MET A 166 3.66 14.28 -5.80
C MET A 166 2.19 13.87 -5.73
N ALA A 167 1.50 14.08 -4.60
CA ALA A 167 0.08 13.79 -4.48
C ALA A 167 -0.73 14.57 -5.52
N GLU A 168 -0.46 15.86 -5.70
CA GLU A 168 -1.10 16.67 -6.74
C GLU A 168 -0.86 16.09 -8.14
N LYS A 169 0.37 15.69 -8.46
CA LYS A 169 0.68 15.03 -9.74
C LYS A 169 -0.06 13.72 -9.91
N CYS A 170 -0.24 12.94 -8.85
CA CYS A 170 -1.02 11.71 -8.88
C CYS A 170 -2.51 11.97 -9.17
N HIS A 171 -3.09 13.03 -8.60
CA HIS A 171 -4.47 13.44 -8.90
C HIS A 171 -4.60 13.81 -10.38
N VAL A 172 -3.78 14.75 -10.86
CA VAL A 172 -3.80 15.23 -12.26
C VAL A 172 -3.55 14.10 -13.27
N ALA A 173 -2.73 13.12 -12.93
CA ALA A 173 -2.47 11.96 -13.82
C ALA A 173 -3.73 11.12 -14.08
N LEU A 174 -4.71 11.14 -13.18
CA LEU A 174 -5.96 10.37 -13.26
C LEU A 174 -7.16 11.19 -13.73
N GLU A 175 -7.06 12.52 -13.79
CA GLU A 175 -8.09 13.38 -14.35
C GLU A 175 -8.29 13.16 -15.86
N ASP A 176 -9.36 13.74 -16.41
CA ASP A 176 -9.62 13.66 -17.84
C ASP A 176 -8.50 14.32 -18.66
N GLY A 177 -7.92 13.56 -19.59
CA GLY A 177 -6.71 13.94 -20.33
C GLY A 177 -5.41 13.71 -19.57
N GLY A 178 -5.46 13.20 -18.34
CA GLY A 178 -4.31 12.85 -17.51
C GLY A 178 -3.47 11.72 -18.09
N SER A 179 -2.19 11.67 -17.72
CA SER A 179 -1.21 10.76 -18.31
C SER A 179 -1.57 9.27 -18.12
N SER A 180 -2.10 8.88 -16.97
CA SER A 180 -2.53 7.51 -16.71
C SER A 180 -3.76 7.13 -17.54
N GLN A 181 -4.71 8.05 -17.69
CA GLN A 181 -5.90 7.84 -18.53
C GLN A 181 -5.51 7.69 -20.00
N VAL A 182 -4.61 8.57 -20.49
CA VAL A 182 -4.10 8.52 -21.87
C VAL A 182 -3.34 7.22 -22.12
N ALA A 183 -2.49 6.79 -21.20
CA ALA A 183 -1.75 5.53 -21.31
C ALA A 183 -2.70 4.32 -21.36
N LEU A 184 -3.72 4.27 -20.50
CA LEU A 184 -4.72 3.21 -20.48
C LEU A 184 -5.54 3.18 -21.78
N GLN A 185 -6.00 4.34 -22.26
CA GLN A 185 -6.73 4.42 -23.53
C GLN A 185 -5.87 3.95 -24.71
N LYS A 186 -4.57 4.30 -24.72
CA LYS A 186 -3.64 3.81 -25.74
C LYS A 186 -3.50 2.30 -25.66
N PHE A 187 -3.28 1.74 -24.47
CA PHE A 187 -3.22 0.30 -24.28
C PHE A 187 -4.49 -0.40 -24.77
N ILE A 188 -5.68 0.11 -24.44
CA ILE A 188 -6.95 -0.48 -24.89
C ILE A 188 -7.07 -0.43 -26.42
N ARG A 189 -6.73 0.69 -27.05
CA ARG A 189 -6.72 0.78 -28.52
C ARG A 189 -5.75 -0.22 -29.14
N ASP A 190 -4.53 -0.30 -28.62
CA ASP A 190 -3.51 -1.24 -29.10
C ASP A 190 -4.01 -2.69 -28.95
N VAL A 191 -4.64 -3.04 -27.83
CA VAL A 191 -5.24 -4.37 -27.64
C VAL A 191 -6.38 -4.62 -28.62
N VAL A 192 -7.32 -3.68 -28.76
CA VAL A 192 -8.46 -3.85 -29.67
C VAL A 192 -8.01 -3.99 -31.12
N GLU A 193 -7.05 -3.19 -31.57
CA GLU A 193 -6.54 -3.22 -32.94
C GLU A 193 -5.76 -4.50 -33.25
N ASN A 194 -5.11 -5.10 -32.25
CA ASN A 194 -4.27 -6.30 -32.43
C ASN A 194 -4.95 -7.63 -32.01
N VAL A 195 -6.10 -7.60 -31.34
CA VAL A 195 -6.84 -8.80 -30.89
C VAL A 195 -7.99 -9.19 -31.84
N VAL A 196 -8.29 -8.39 -32.87
CA VAL A 196 -9.17 -8.85 -33.96
C VAL A 196 -8.41 -9.86 -34.83
N VAL A 197 -8.59 -11.15 -34.49
CA VAL A 197 -8.39 -12.31 -35.38
C VAL A 197 -9.73 -12.68 -36.00
#